data_AF-A8V5G4-F1
#
_entry.id   AF-A8V5G4-F1
#
_cell.length_a   1.000
_cell.length_b   1.000
_cell.length_c   1.000
_cell.angle_alpha   90.00
_cell.angle_beta   90.00
_cell.angle_gamma   90.00
#
_symmetry.space_group_name_H-M   'P 1'
#
loop_
_entity.id
_entity.type
_entity.pdbx_description
1 polymer ?
#
loop_
_entity_poly.entity_id
_entity_poly.type
_entity_poly.pdbx_seq_one_letter_code
_entity_poly.pdbx_strand_id
1 'polypeptide(L)'
;MMNPEINILKRLCQENYIKISDKQLELFDKYLSFYLKWNNVYNLSSIRKKEEIVKKHFFDSLTLVKLFEKTNIELRNKEVADFGSGAGFPGVPLKIYYEDLINLSLIEAVQKKCIFLEMLKKR
;
A
#
# COMPACT_ATOMS: atom_id res chain seq x y z
N MET A 1 5.68 16.36 -10.66
CA MET A 1 4.22 16.57 -10.50
C MET A 1 3.61 15.27 -10.01
N MET A 2 2.73 15.33 -9.02
CA MET A 2 2.05 14.16 -8.44
C MET A 2 1.13 13.51 -9.48
N ASN A 3 1.03 12.17 -9.51
CA ASN A 3 0.14 11.49 -10.44
C ASN A 3 -1.32 11.91 -10.19
N PRO A 4 -2.10 12.27 -11.24
CA PRO A 4 -3.50 12.67 -11.09
C PRO A 4 -4.36 11.62 -10.37
N GLU A 5 -4.03 10.34 -10.51
CA GLU A 5 -4.75 9.23 -9.89
C GLU A 5 -4.63 9.22 -8.36
N ILE A 6 -3.64 9.89 -7.76
CA ILE A 6 -3.55 10.03 -6.30
C ILE A 6 -4.70 10.90 -5.75
N ASN A 7 -5.25 11.80 -6.56
CA ASN A 7 -6.46 12.53 -6.17
C ASN A 7 -7.68 11.61 -6.01
N ILE A 8 -7.71 10.48 -6.75
CA ILE A 8 -8.73 9.45 -6.58
C ILE A 8 -8.59 8.80 -5.19
N LEU A 9 -7.37 8.49 -4.77
CA LEU A 9 -7.11 7.96 -3.43
C LEU A 9 -7.56 8.93 -2.35
N LYS A 10 -7.16 10.21 -2.46
CA LYS A 10 -7.54 11.27 -1.52
C LYS A 10 -9.06 11.37 -1.38
N ARG A 11 -9.79 11.41 -2.51
CA ARG A 11 -11.25 11.46 -2.53
C ARG A 11 -11.88 10.23 -1.88
N LEU A 12 -11.44 9.03 -2.23
CA LEU A 12 -11.98 7.79 -1.67
C LEU A 12 -11.75 7.69 -0.16
N CYS A 13 -10.57 8.07 0.32
CA CYS A 13 -10.29 8.14 1.76
C CYS A 13 -11.21 9.14 2.47
N GLN A 14 -11.44 10.32 1.89
CA GLN A 14 -12.35 11.33 2.44
C GLN A 14 -13.79 10.83 2.52
N GLU A 15 -14.31 10.25 1.43
CA GLU A 15 -15.68 9.70 1.34
C GLU A 15 -15.92 8.57 2.35
N ASN A 16 -14.86 7.87 2.77
CA ASN A 16 -14.92 6.75 3.71
C ASN A 16 -14.36 7.08 5.09
N TYR A 17 -14.16 8.37 5.41
CA TYR A 17 -13.67 8.85 6.71
C TYR A 17 -12.34 8.24 7.15
N ILE A 18 -11.45 7.92 6.20
CA ILE A 18 -10.08 7.47 6.42
C ILE A 18 -9.18 8.71 6.39
N LYS A 19 -8.60 9.06 7.54
CA LYS A 19 -7.69 10.22 7.65
C LYS A 19 -6.37 9.91 6.96
N ILE A 20 -6.03 10.66 5.92
CA ILE A 20 -4.77 10.53 5.19
C ILE A 20 -4.12 11.91 5.03
N SER A 21 -2.82 12.00 5.31
CA SER A 21 -2.06 13.25 5.20
C SER A 21 -1.49 13.45 3.80
N ASP A 22 -1.13 14.68 3.45
CA ASP A 22 -0.49 14.96 2.15
C ASP A 22 0.88 14.24 2.03
N LYS A 23 1.62 14.09 3.14
CA LYS A 23 2.86 13.29 3.16
C LYS A 23 2.61 11.82 2.83
N GLN A 24 1.53 11.24 3.35
CA GLN A 24 1.15 9.86 3.02
C GLN A 24 0.74 9.75 1.54
N LEU A 25 0.02 10.73 1.00
CA LEU A 25 -0.33 10.77 -0.43
C LEU A 25 0.92 10.85 -1.32
N GLU A 26 1.93 11.61 -0.93
CA GLU A 26 3.23 11.63 -1.63
C GLU A 26 3.95 10.28 -1.59
N LEU A 27 3.87 9.56 -0.46
CA LEU A 27 4.42 8.19 -0.37
C LEU A 27 3.66 7.22 -1.28
N PHE A 28 2.33 7.32 -1.34
CA PHE A 28 1.54 6.54 -2.30
C PHE A 28 1.88 6.88 -3.76
N ASP A 29 2.17 8.15 -4.07
CA ASP A 29 2.60 8.58 -5.41
C ASP A 29 3.95 7.97 -5.83
N LYS A 30 4.92 8.01 -4.90
CA LYS A 30 6.22 7.35 -5.07
C LYS A 30 6.05 5.85 -5.24
N TYR A 31 5.21 5.23 -4.42
CA TYR A 31 4.94 3.81 -4.48
C TYR A 31 4.26 3.42 -5.80
N LEU A 32 3.27 4.19 -6.29
CA LEU A 32 2.63 3.97 -7.59
C LEU A 32 3.65 4.01 -8.73
N SER A 33 4.49 5.04 -8.74
CA SER A 33 5.52 5.22 -9.76
C SER A 33 6.54 4.06 -9.74
N PHE A 34 6.96 3.64 -8.54
CA PHE A 34 7.86 2.51 -8.35
C PHE A 34 7.23 1.19 -8.80
N TYR A 35 6.00 0.94 -8.36
CA TYR A 35 5.24 -0.26 -8.72
C TYR A 35 5.08 -0.38 -10.23
N LEU A 36 4.67 0.68 -10.93
CA LEU A 36 4.49 0.65 -12.39
C LEU A 36 5.79 0.30 -13.12
N LYS A 37 6.90 0.92 -12.71
CA LYS A 37 8.21 0.66 -13.27
C LYS A 37 8.57 -0.83 -13.18
N TRP A 38 8.40 -1.43 -12.00
CA TRP A 38 8.82 -2.81 -11.76
C TRP A 38 7.80 -3.86 -12.18
N ASN A 39 6.52 -3.52 -12.22
CA ASN A 39 5.49 -4.41 -12.73
C ASN A 39 5.67 -4.66 -14.23
N ASN A 40 6.23 -3.69 -14.97
CA ASN A 40 6.63 -3.88 -16.37
C ASN A 40 7.82 -4.84 -16.53
N VAL A 41 8.69 -4.95 -15.52
CA VAL A 41 9.89 -5.82 -15.57
C VAL A 41 9.57 -7.24 -15.07
N TYR A 42 8.85 -7.34 -13.94
CA TYR A 42 8.67 -8.61 -13.23
C TYR A 42 7.27 -9.22 -13.36
N ASN A 43 6.30 -8.51 -13.96
CA ASN A 43 4.91 -8.94 -14.04
C ASN A 43 4.38 -9.36 -12.65
N LEU A 44 4.29 -8.38 -11.75
CA LEU A 44 3.96 -8.55 -10.33
C LEU A 44 2.46 -8.82 -10.10
N SER A 45 1.62 -8.22 -10.94
CA SER A 45 0.14 -8.37 -10.98
C SER A 45 -0.30 -8.40 -12.44
N SER A 46 -1.59 -8.61 -12.73
CA SER A 46 -2.21 -8.37 -14.04
C SER A 46 -2.70 -6.92 -14.20
N ILE A 47 -2.90 -6.19 -13.10
CA ILE A 47 -3.40 -4.81 -13.13
C ILE A 47 -2.29 -3.86 -13.59
N ARG A 48 -2.60 -3.01 -14.58
CA ARG A 48 -1.65 -2.04 -15.19
C ARG A 48 -2.12 -0.59 -15.13
N LYS A 49 -3.42 -0.36 -15.12
CA LYS A 49 -3.98 0.99 -15.14
C LYS A 49 -3.78 1.64 -13.77
N LYS A 50 -3.24 2.86 -13.74
CA LYS A 50 -2.98 3.63 -12.51
C LYS A 50 -4.21 3.75 -11.64
N GLU A 51 -5.34 4.10 -12.24
CA GLU A 51 -6.63 4.22 -11.55
C GLU A 51 -7.05 2.90 -10.89
N GLU A 52 -6.88 1.77 -11.58
CA GLU A 52 -7.21 0.47 -11.01
C GLU A 52 -6.28 0.08 -9.87
N ILE A 53 -4.98 0.40 -9.96
CA ILE A 53 -4.03 0.18 -8.86
C ILE A 53 -4.45 0.98 -7.63
N VAL A 54 -4.79 2.27 -7.83
CA VAL A 54 -5.24 3.13 -6.74
C VAL A 54 -6.51 2.58 -6.09
N LYS A 55 -7.50 2.15 -6.87
CA LYS A 55 -8.77 1.64 -6.33
C LYS A 55 -8.64 0.25 -5.71
N LYS A 56 -8.09 -0.71 -6.45
CA LYS A 56 -8.09 -2.14 -6.12
C LYS A 56 -6.90 -2.61 -5.29
N HIS A 57 -5.85 -1.80 -5.18
CA HIS A 57 -4.70 -2.14 -4.35
C HIS A 57 -4.54 -1.13 -3.21
N PHE A 58 -4.47 0.17 -3.49
CA PHE A 58 -4.22 1.14 -2.43
C PHE A 58 -5.43 1.35 -1.53
N PHE A 59 -6.54 1.81 -2.12
CA PHE A 59 -7.74 2.11 -1.35
C PHE A 59 -8.34 0.85 -0.70
N ASP A 60 -8.43 -0.25 -1.45
CA ASP A 60 -8.87 -1.55 -0.91
C ASP A 60 -8.08 -1.96 0.35
N SER A 61 -6.76 -1.85 0.32
CA SER A 61 -5.92 -2.12 1.51
C SER A 61 -6.20 -1.16 2.67
N LEU A 62 -6.48 0.12 2.40
CA LEU A 62 -6.82 1.11 3.43
C LEU A 62 -8.20 0.87 4.04
N THR A 63 -9.11 0.15 3.39
CA THR A 63 -10.40 -0.20 4.00
C THR A 63 -10.23 -1.07 5.26
N LEU A 64 -9.10 -1.80 5.38
CA LEU A 64 -8.76 -2.55 6.59
C LEU A 64 -8.62 -1.66 7.81
N VAL A 65 -8.20 -0.40 7.66
CA VAL A 65 -8.16 0.56 8.78
C VAL A 65 -9.56 0.69 9.41
N LYS A 66 -10.60 0.83 8.57
CA LYS A 66 -11.98 0.90 9.05
C LYS A 66 -12.47 -0.39 9.65
N LEU A 67 -12.06 -1.52 9.09
CA LEU A 67 -12.37 -2.83 9.66
C LEU A 67 -11.78 -2.93 11.08
N PHE A 68 -10.49 -2.61 11.24
CA PHE A 68 -9.80 -2.67 12.53
C PHE A 68 -10.42 -1.72 13.56
N GLU A 69 -10.73 -0.48 13.17
CA GLU A 69 -11.49 0.47 14.02
C GLU A 69 -12.82 -0.13 14.47
N LYS A 70 -13.60 -0.72 13.55
CA LYS A 70 -14.92 -1.30 13.86
C LYS A 70 -14.83 -2.55 14.74
N THR A 71 -13.77 -3.32 14.63
CA THR A 71 -13.56 -4.56 15.40
C THR A 71 -12.71 -4.36 16.65
N ASN A 72 -12.38 -3.11 17.01
CA ASN A 72 -11.49 -2.78 18.14
C ASN A 72 -10.12 -3.50 18.07
N ILE A 73 -9.59 -3.69 16.87
CA ILE A 73 -8.23 -4.20 16.67
C ILE A 73 -7.29 -2.99 16.62
N GLU A 74 -6.38 -2.90 17.60
CA GLU A 74 -5.35 -1.86 17.63
C GLU A 74 -4.03 -2.42 17.12
N LEU A 75 -3.48 -1.80 16.08
CA LEU A 75 -2.20 -2.18 15.47
C LEU A 75 -1.02 -1.37 16.00
N ARG A 76 -1.24 -0.22 16.65
CA ARG A 76 -0.16 0.60 17.22
C ARG A 76 0.75 -0.23 18.14
N ASN A 77 2.05 -0.12 17.90
CA ASN A 77 3.14 -0.83 18.56
C ASN A 77 3.03 -2.37 18.47
N LYS A 78 2.44 -2.88 17.39
CA LYS A 78 2.35 -4.32 17.13
C LYS A 78 3.30 -4.76 16.02
N GLU A 79 3.68 -6.03 16.11
CA GLU A 79 4.27 -6.77 15.00
C GLU A 79 3.15 -7.27 14.10
N VAL A 80 3.23 -6.92 12.82
CA VAL A 80 2.22 -7.25 11.82
C VAL A 80 2.91 -8.05 10.72
N ALA A 81 2.34 -9.20 10.36
CA ALA A 81 2.83 -10.02 9.27
C ALA A 81 1.79 -10.08 8.15
N ASP A 82 2.22 -9.80 6.92
CA ASP A 82 1.42 -9.94 5.70
C ASP A 82 1.88 -11.20 4.96
N PHE A 83 1.07 -12.27 4.98
CA PHE A 83 1.39 -13.54 4.34
C PHE A 83 0.93 -13.56 2.88
N GLY A 84 1.87 -13.81 1.96
CA GLY A 84 1.60 -13.75 0.54
C GLY A 84 1.46 -12.32 0.02
N SER A 85 2.30 -11.41 0.53
CA SER A 85 2.16 -9.97 0.31
C SER A 85 2.22 -9.55 -1.16
N GLY A 86 2.68 -10.43 -2.06
CA GLY A 86 2.65 -10.16 -3.48
C GLY A 86 3.56 -9.00 -3.83
N ALA A 87 2.95 -7.97 -4.42
CA ALA A 87 3.63 -6.71 -4.68
C ALA A 87 3.57 -5.74 -3.49
N GLY A 88 3.35 -6.22 -2.27
CA GLY A 88 3.28 -5.43 -1.04
C GLY A 88 1.87 -5.04 -0.60
N PHE A 89 0.84 -5.80 -0.97
CA PHE A 89 -0.54 -5.52 -0.60
C PHE A 89 -1.10 -6.63 0.30
N PRO A 90 -1.81 -6.30 1.39
CA PRO A 90 -2.14 -4.95 1.88
C PRO A 90 -1.05 -4.28 2.74
N GLY A 91 0.06 -4.95 3.02
CA GLY A 91 1.03 -4.52 4.02
C GLY A 91 1.65 -3.14 3.77
N VAL A 92 2.12 -2.84 2.57
CA VAL A 92 2.78 -1.54 2.28
C VAL A 92 1.82 -0.37 2.45
N PRO A 93 0.57 -0.37 1.90
CA PRO A 93 -0.41 0.66 2.21
C PRO A 93 -0.65 0.84 3.71
N LEU A 94 -0.70 -0.25 4.49
CA LEU A 94 -0.84 -0.18 5.95
C LEU A 94 0.41 0.42 6.61
N LYS A 95 1.62 0.10 6.14
CA LYS A 95 2.86 0.73 6.63
C LYS A 95 2.92 2.22 6.31
N ILE A 96 2.44 2.65 5.15
CA ILE A 96 2.32 4.09 4.83
C ILE A 96 1.31 4.76 5.77
N TYR A 97 0.18 4.09 6.06
CA TYR A 97 -0.88 4.64 6.90
C TYR A 97 -0.51 4.74 8.37
N TYR A 98 0.02 3.65 8.94
CA TYR A 98 0.40 3.58 10.35
C TYR A 98 1.82 4.09 10.60
N GLU A 99 2.61 4.32 9.56
CA GLU A 99 3.98 4.85 9.66
C GLU A 99 4.82 3.98 10.62
N ASP A 100 5.57 4.60 11.53
CA ASP A 100 6.41 3.89 12.52
C ASP A 100 5.64 3.26 13.68
N LEU A 101 4.31 3.39 13.68
CA LEU A 101 3.47 2.78 14.71
C LEU A 101 3.29 1.27 14.52
N ILE A 102 3.73 0.70 13.39
CA ILE A 102 3.72 -0.76 13.18
C ILE A 102 5.10 -1.28 12.75
N ASN A 103 5.45 -2.47 13.23
CA ASN A 103 6.57 -3.25 12.72
C ASN A 103 6.05 -4.29 11.73
N LEU A 104 6.16 -3.98 10.44
CA LEU A 104 5.60 -4.81 9.37
C LEU A 104 6.63 -5.78 8.80
N SER A 105 6.30 -7.06 8.78
CA SER A 105 6.98 -8.11 8.02
C SER A 105 6.15 -8.51 6.81
N LEU A 106 6.75 -8.46 5.62
CA LEU A 106 6.14 -8.93 4.38
C LEU A 106 6.72 -10.31 4.05
N ILE A 107 5.84 -11.31 3.91
CA ILE A 107 6.23 -12.70 3.70
C ILE A 107 5.77 -13.12 2.30
N GLU A 108 6.72 -13.48 1.44
CA GLU A 108 6.47 -13.88 0.06
C GLU A 108 7.38 -15.04 -0.34
N ALA A 109 6.84 -15.97 -1.11
CA ALA A 109 7.53 -17.17 -1.57
C ALA A 109 8.13 -16.98 -2.97
N VAL A 110 7.55 -16.10 -3.79
CA VAL A 110 7.98 -15.86 -5.16
C VAL A 110 9.16 -14.90 -5.20
N GLN A 111 10.36 -15.43 -5.52
CA GLN A 111 11.63 -14.69 -5.48
C GLN A 111 11.61 -13.32 -6.17
N LYS A 112 11.06 -13.21 -7.39
CA LYS A 112 10.97 -11.92 -8.10
C LYS A 112 10.15 -10.86 -7.36
N LYS A 113 9.13 -11.30 -6.60
CA LYS A 113 8.32 -10.42 -5.76
C LYS A 113 9.07 -10.07 -4.47
N CYS A 114 9.79 -11.01 -3.86
CA CYS A 114 10.70 -10.72 -2.74
C CYS A 114 11.73 -9.65 -3.13
N ILE A 115 12.34 -9.78 -4.31
CA ILE A 115 13.29 -8.78 -4.85
C ILE A 115 12.61 -7.41 -4.95
N PHE A 116 11.40 -7.34 -5.51
CA PHE A 116 10.64 -6.09 -5.56
C PHE A 116 10.44 -5.46 -4.17
N LEU A 117 10.04 -6.26 -3.18
CA LEU A 117 9.81 -5.81 -1.80
C LEU A 117 11.10 -5.32 -1.13
N GLU A 118 12.21 -6.04 -1.33
CA GLU A 118 13.54 -5.62 -0.84
C GLU A 118 14.00 -4.31 -1.47
N MET A 119 13.71 -4.10 -2.75
CA MET A 119 14.02 -2.84 -3.43
C MET A 119 13.16 -1.68 -2.95
N LEU A 120 11.90 -1.96 -2.57
CA LEU A 120 10.98 -0.97 -2.01
C LEU A 120 11.43 -0.50 -0.62
N LYS A 121 11.97 -1.41 0.22
CA LYS A 121 12.47 -1.10 1.57
C LYS A 121 13.66 -0.13 1.57
N LYS A 122 14.48 -0.15 0.51
CA LYS A 122 15.74 0.63 0.44
C LYS A 122 15.55 2.10 0.02
N ARG A 123 14.32 2.60 -0.09
CA ARG A 123 14.00 3.95 -0.60
C ARG A 123 12.93 4.62 0.22
#